data_AF-H8FYE3-F1
#
_entry.id   AF-H8FYE3-F1
#
_cell.length_a   1.000
_cell.length_b   1.000
_cell.length_c   1.000
_cell.angle_alpha   90.00
_cell.angle_beta   90.00
_cell.angle_gamma   90.00
#
_symmetry.space_group_name_H-M   'P 1'
#
loop_
_entity.id
_entity.type
_entity.pdbx_description
1 polymer ?
#
loop_
_entity_poly.entity_id
_entity_poly.type
_entity_poly.pdbx_seq_one_letter_code
_entity_poly.pdbx_strand_id
1 'polypeptide(L)'
;MRKLRLLVTANCNRACPMCCNKGFDLAALPVCTSFNGFDGFDEIILTGGEPFVELETLLEVIQRANVESTAPIFVYTAWTNPGHLLGVLRFVDGITLTLHCQADVAPLVRFNAMLKAYPELHGRSLRLNVFDGIKLPEDLDLGPWQVKPMSWMQDCPLPRQRNFHALESSVAARRTRVERATVSA
;
A
#
# COMPACT_ATOMS: atom_id res chain seq x y z
N MET A 1 -10.68 4.46 -16.21
CA MET A 1 -9.33 4.56 -15.62
C MET A 1 -8.78 3.17 -15.36
N ARG A 2 -7.68 2.79 -16.03
CA ARG A 2 -6.95 1.54 -15.84
C ARG A 2 -5.94 1.74 -14.70
N LYS A 3 -6.01 0.88 -13.68
CA LYS A 3 -5.15 0.97 -12.49
C LYS A 3 -4.32 -0.30 -12.40
N LEU A 4 -3.00 -0.20 -12.32
CA LEU A 4 -2.15 -1.35 -11.99
C LEU A 4 -2.09 -1.42 -10.48
N ARG A 5 -2.53 -2.53 -9.89
CA ARG A 5 -2.25 -2.87 -8.49
C ARG A 5 -1.08 -3.84 -8.50
N LEU A 6 0.00 -3.50 -7.81
CA LEU A 6 1.17 -4.34 -7.69
C LEU A 6 1.33 -4.81 -6.25
N LEU A 7 1.28 -6.12 -6.05
CA LEU A 7 1.62 -6.76 -4.79
C LEU A 7 3.15 -6.77 -4.66
N VAL A 8 3.69 -5.87 -3.85
CA VAL A 8 5.13 -5.76 -3.54
C VAL A 8 5.58 -6.94 -2.69
N THR A 9 4.76 -7.34 -1.71
CA THR A 9 5.02 -8.49 -0.84
C THR A 9 3.71 -9.11 -0.38
N ALA A 10 3.70 -10.43 -0.17
CA ALA A 10 2.59 -11.12 0.50
C ALA A 10 2.72 -11.08 2.03
N ASN A 11 3.87 -10.67 2.57
CA ASN A 11 4.10 -10.55 4.01
C ASN A 11 3.26 -9.42 4.59
N CYS A 12 2.76 -9.62 5.81
CA CYS A 12 2.00 -8.63 6.56
C CYS A 12 2.30 -8.79 8.04
N ASN A 13 2.53 -7.68 8.74
CA ASN A 13 2.70 -7.65 10.20
C ASN A 13 1.38 -7.39 10.94
N ARG A 14 0.23 -7.35 10.24
CA ARG A 14 -1.10 -7.19 10.81
C ARG A 14 -1.92 -8.47 10.63
N ALA A 15 -2.79 -8.75 11.61
CA ALA A 15 -3.72 -9.87 11.59
C ALA A 15 -5.18 -9.41 11.40
N CYS A 16 -5.43 -8.58 10.39
CA CYS A 16 -6.75 -7.98 10.17
C CYS A 16 -7.86 -9.05 10.02
N PRO A 17 -9.04 -8.88 10.67
CA PRO A 17 -10.11 -9.88 10.68
C PRO A 17 -10.59 -10.24 9.26
N MET A 18 -10.89 -9.23 8.44
CA MET A 18 -11.43 -9.40 7.08
C MET A 18 -10.44 -8.89 6.02
N CYS A 19 -9.19 -9.34 6.10
CA CYS A 19 -8.17 -8.97 5.12
C CYS A 19 -8.51 -9.55 3.74
N CYS A 20 -8.77 -8.69 2.74
CA CYS A 20 -9.09 -9.12 1.36
C CYS A 20 -8.05 -10.08 0.77
N ASN A 21 -6.77 -9.92 1.14
CA ASN A 21 -5.68 -10.76 0.66
C ASN A 21 -5.75 -12.21 1.16
N LYS A 22 -6.51 -12.50 2.22
CA LYS A 22 -6.76 -13.88 2.69
C LYS A 22 -7.74 -14.62 1.77
N GLY A 23 -8.61 -13.88 1.08
CA GLY A 23 -9.55 -14.44 0.10
C GLY A 23 -8.98 -14.54 -1.32
N PHE A 24 -7.71 -14.19 -1.52
CA PHE A 24 -7.04 -14.19 -2.83
C PHE A 24 -5.92 -15.24 -2.87
N ASP A 25 -5.85 -16.02 -3.94
CA ASP A 25 -4.63 -16.76 -4.25
C ASP A 25 -3.58 -15.80 -4.84
N LEU A 26 -2.83 -15.15 -3.94
CA LEU A 26 -1.76 -14.24 -4.36
C LEU A 26 -0.64 -14.94 -5.15
N ALA A 27 -0.50 -16.27 -5.04
CA ALA A 27 0.52 -17.01 -5.77
C ALA A 27 0.14 -17.24 -7.25
N ALA A 28 -1.16 -17.15 -7.56
CA ALA A 28 -1.67 -17.23 -8.92
C ALA A 28 -1.71 -15.88 -9.65
N LEU A 29 -1.29 -14.78 -9.01
CA LEU A 29 -1.24 -13.48 -9.66
C LEU A 29 -0.21 -13.47 -10.80
N PRO A 30 -0.55 -12.85 -11.95
CA PRO A 30 0.43 -12.65 -13.01
C PRO A 30 1.61 -11.83 -12.50
N VAL A 31 2.81 -12.20 -12.92
CA VAL A 31 4.04 -11.52 -12.51
C VAL A 31 4.26 -10.27 -13.35
N CYS A 32 4.55 -9.17 -12.67
CA CYS A 32 5.04 -7.93 -13.27
C CYS A 32 6.56 -8.03 -13.43
N THR A 33 7.05 -8.12 -14.67
CA THR A 33 8.49 -8.22 -14.97
C THR A 33 9.12 -6.87 -15.36
N SER A 34 8.34 -5.97 -15.95
CA SER A 34 8.76 -4.61 -16.32
C SER A 34 7.57 -3.65 -16.29
N PHE A 35 7.83 -2.37 -16.01
CA PHE A 35 6.81 -1.32 -16.12
C PHE A 35 6.66 -0.71 -17.52
N ASN A 36 7.60 -0.95 -18.43
CA ASN A 36 7.51 -0.49 -19.82
C ASN A 36 6.29 -1.08 -20.56
N GLY A 37 5.82 -2.27 -20.15
CA GLY A 37 4.61 -2.90 -20.68
C GLY A 37 3.29 -2.37 -20.12
N PHE A 38 3.35 -1.38 -19.22
CA PHE A 38 2.16 -0.76 -18.63
C PHE A 38 1.77 0.56 -19.29
N ASP A 39 2.25 0.80 -20.51
CA ASP A 39 1.74 1.85 -21.38
C ASP A 39 0.20 1.76 -21.44
N GLY A 40 -0.45 2.76 -20.82
CA GLY A 40 -1.89 2.87 -20.75
C GLY A 40 -2.53 2.59 -19.38
N PHE A 41 -1.78 2.19 -18.36
CA PHE A 41 -2.27 2.34 -16.99
C PHE A 41 -2.22 3.82 -16.59
N ASP A 42 -3.34 4.34 -16.08
CA ASP A 42 -3.47 5.73 -15.67
C ASP A 42 -2.88 5.98 -14.27
N GLU A 43 -2.61 4.91 -13.52
CA GLU A 43 -1.97 4.95 -12.20
C GLU A 43 -1.38 3.58 -11.83
N ILE A 44 -0.31 3.61 -11.03
CA ILE A 44 0.32 2.46 -10.40
C ILE A 44 0.05 2.54 -8.90
N ILE A 45 -0.57 1.51 -8.32
CA ILE A 45 -0.80 1.36 -6.89
C ILE A 45 0.11 0.25 -6.38
N LEU A 46 1.11 0.63 -5.58
CA LEU A 46 1.94 -0.29 -4.83
C LEU A 46 1.21 -0.69 -3.55
N THR A 47 1.04 -2.00 -3.36
CA THR A 47 0.33 -2.58 -2.23
C THR A 47 1.01 -3.87 -1.80
N GLY A 48 0.41 -4.64 -0.91
CA GLY A 48 0.99 -5.87 -0.38
C GLY A 48 0.04 -6.56 0.58
N GLY A 49 0.56 -7.52 1.33
CA GLY A 49 0.10 -7.76 2.69
C GLY A 49 0.28 -6.48 3.52
N GLU A 50 1.53 -6.02 3.65
CA GLU A 50 1.92 -4.67 4.06
C GLU A 50 3.21 -4.29 3.33
N PRO A 51 3.19 -3.36 2.35
CA PRO A 51 4.36 -3.04 1.53
C PRO A 51 5.58 -2.57 2.33
N PHE A 52 5.39 -1.90 3.48
CA PHE A 52 6.51 -1.41 4.29
C PHE A 52 7.23 -2.49 5.11
N VAL A 53 6.73 -3.74 5.14
CA VAL A 53 7.46 -4.86 5.74
C VAL A 53 8.77 -5.14 4.98
N GLU A 54 8.77 -4.93 3.67
CA GLU A 54 9.94 -5.09 2.79
C GLU A 54 10.33 -3.69 2.24
N LEU A 55 10.68 -2.76 3.13
CA LEU A 55 10.91 -1.35 2.76
C LEU A 55 11.95 -1.18 1.64
N GLU A 56 13.05 -1.94 1.67
CA GLU A 56 14.08 -1.91 0.62
C GLU A 56 13.49 -2.29 -0.74
N THR A 57 12.76 -3.41 -0.82
CA THR A 57 12.06 -3.85 -2.02
C THR A 57 11.03 -2.82 -2.49
N LEU A 58 10.30 -2.18 -1.57
CA LEU A 58 9.36 -1.10 -1.92
C LEU A 58 10.08 0.07 -2.60
N LEU A 59 11.22 0.51 -2.07
CA LEU A 59 12.00 1.61 -2.63
C LEU A 59 12.60 1.27 -3.99
N GLU A 60 13.13 0.06 -4.17
CA GLU A 60 13.62 -0.44 -5.45
C GLU A 60 12.52 -0.44 -6.52
N VAL A 61 11.32 -0.89 -6.15
CA VAL A 61 10.16 -0.90 -7.05
C VAL A 61 9.72 0.52 -7.42
N ILE A 62 9.70 1.45 -6.46
CA ILE A 62 9.40 2.86 -6.73
C ILE A 62 10.44 3.45 -7.69
N GLN A 63 11.72 3.17 -7.48
CA GLN A 63 12.79 3.67 -8.36
C GLN A 63 12.63 3.13 -9.78
N ARG A 64 12.40 1.81 -9.93
CA ARG A 64 12.15 1.18 -11.22
C ARG A 64 10.92 1.76 -11.91
N ALA A 65 9.80 1.89 -11.21
CA ALA A 65 8.57 2.43 -11.77
C ALA A 65 8.73 3.88 -12.25
N ASN A 66 9.46 4.72 -11.50
CA ASN A 66 9.78 6.10 -11.91
C ASN A 66 10.68 6.19 -13.15
N VAL A 67 11.50 5.17 -13.43
CA VAL A 67 12.36 5.13 -14.62
C VAL A 67 11.61 4.56 -15.83
N GLU A 68 10.79 3.55 -15.60
CA GLU A 68 10.14 2.75 -16.65
C GLU A 68 8.70 3.23 -16.98
N SER A 69 8.12 4.17 -16.23
CA SER A 69 6.75 4.65 -16.43
C SER A 69 6.58 6.13 -16.11
N THR A 70 5.62 6.76 -16.80
CA THR A 70 5.16 8.14 -16.51
C THR A 70 3.84 8.16 -15.71
N ALA A 71 3.26 6.99 -15.43
CA ALA A 71 2.02 6.91 -14.67
C ALA A 71 2.26 7.30 -13.20
N PRO A 72 1.34 8.05 -12.57
CA PRO A 72 1.48 8.43 -11.17
C PRO A 72 1.49 7.20 -10.27
N ILE A 73 2.38 7.22 -9.28
CA ILE A 73 2.62 6.12 -8.35
C ILE A 73 1.98 6.45 -7.00
N PHE A 74 1.19 5.52 -6.48
CA PHE A 74 0.55 5.62 -5.18
C PHE A 74 0.91 4.43 -4.30
N VAL A 75 1.12 4.65 -3.01
CA VAL A 75 1.32 3.56 -2.05
C VAL A 75 0.07 3.39 -1.20
N TYR A 76 -0.49 2.18 -1.19
CA TYR A 76 -1.59 1.79 -0.31
C TYR A 76 -1.04 1.00 0.88
N THR A 77 -1.18 1.52 2.09
CA THR A 77 -0.53 0.97 3.28
C THR A 77 -1.38 1.13 4.55
N ALA A 78 -1.13 0.29 5.54
CA ALA A 78 -1.54 0.48 6.93
C ALA A 78 -0.32 0.75 7.83
N TRP A 79 0.85 1.03 7.28
CA TRP A 79 2.05 1.40 8.02
C TRP A 79 1.97 2.84 8.50
N THR A 80 2.21 3.06 9.79
CA THR A 80 1.98 4.37 10.41
C THR A 80 3.26 5.04 10.93
N ASN A 81 4.44 4.47 10.68
CA ASN A 81 5.71 5.12 11.05
C ASN A 81 5.89 6.42 10.23
N PRO A 82 5.92 7.60 10.86
CA PRO A 82 5.97 8.87 10.14
C PRO A 82 7.23 9.08 9.29
N GLY A 83 8.39 8.62 9.77
CA GLY A 83 9.66 8.76 9.06
C GLY A 83 9.69 7.94 7.78
N HIS A 84 9.18 6.70 7.83
CA HIS A 84 9.08 5.84 6.64
C HIS A 84 8.09 6.41 5.63
N LEU A 85 6.91 6.85 6.10
CA LEU A 85 5.89 7.46 5.24
C LEU A 85 6.43 8.72 4.53
N LEU A 86 7.11 9.59 5.28
CA LEU A 86 7.72 10.79 4.73
C LEU A 86 8.82 10.45 3.71
N GLY A 87 9.68 9.48 4.03
CA GLY A 87 10.75 9.02 3.15
C GLY A 87 10.22 8.52 1.81
N VAL A 88 9.15 7.70 1.84
CA VAL A 88 8.51 7.19 0.62
C VAL A 88 7.75 8.29 -0.15
N LEU A 89 7.04 9.18 0.54
CA LEU A 89 6.25 10.25 -0.10
C LEU A 89 7.09 11.20 -0.97
N ARG A 90 8.41 11.29 -0.72
CA ARG A 90 9.34 12.07 -1.56
C ARG A 90 9.45 11.54 -2.99
N PHE A 91 9.13 10.25 -3.22
CA PHE A 91 9.36 9.55 -4.49
C PHE A 91 8.08 9.04 -5.17
N VAL A 92 6.91 9.35 -4.61
CA VAL A 92 5.61 8.90 -5.14
C VAL A 92 4.62 10.07 -5.19
N ASP A 93 3.58 9.93 -6.00
CA ASP A 93 2.55 10.95 -6.20
C ASP A 93 1.52 11.00 -5.07
N GLY A 94 1.41 9.93 -4.31
CA GLY A 94 0.54 9.94 -3.14
C GLY A 94 0.56 8.69 -2.27
N ILE A 95 -0.11 8.79 -1.13
CA ILE A 95 -0.28 7.71 -0.16
C ILE A 95 -1.76 7.57 0.18
N THR A 96 -2.25 6.34 0.12
CA THR A 96 -3.47 5.93 0.80
C THR A 96 -3.08 5.26 2.12
N LEU A 97 -3.27 5.96 3.23
CA LEU A 97 -3.03 5.46 4.59
C LEU A 97 -4.33 4.92 5.17
N THR A 98 -4.30 3.71 5.71
CA THR A 98 -5.46 3.07 6.34
C THR A 98 -5.24 2.86 7.83
N LEU A 99 -6.09 3.47 8.66
CA LEU A 99 -6.12 3.23 10.11
C LEU A 99 -7.04 2.05 10.38
N HIS A 100 -6.53 0.99 11.02
CA HIS A 100 -7.31 -0.19 11.41
C HIS A 100 -7.61 -0.22 12.91
N CYS A 101 -6.89 0.54 13.74
CA CYS A 101 -7.13 0.62 15.17
C CYS A 101 -6.80 2.00 15.75
N GLN A 102 -7.27 2.28 16.98
CA GLN A 102 -7.04 3.57 17.65
C GLN A 102 -5.55 3.92 17.83
N ALA A 103 -4.68 2.91 17.95
CA ALA A 103 -3.24 3.11 18.08
C ALA A 103 -2.58 3.72 16.83
N ASP A 104 -3.24 3.62 15.66
CA ASP A 104 -2.77 4.21 14.40
C ASP A 104 -2.90 5.75 14.38
N VAL A 105 -3.71 6.33 15.27
CA VAL A 105 -4.02 7.77 15.28
C VAL A 105 -2.83 8.62 15.75
N ALA A 106 -2.15 8.23 16.83
CA ALA A 106 -1.04 9.04 17.34
C ALA A 106 0.13 9.18 16.33
N PRO A 107 0.54 8.12 15.62
CA PRO A 107 1.51 8.28 14.54
C PRO A 107 0.96 9.08 13.34
N LEU A 108 -0.32 8.96 12.97
CA LEU A 108 -0.93 9.84 11.95
C LEU A 108 -0.78 11.32 12.32
N VAL A 109 -1.08 11.69 13.58
CA VAL A 109 -0.94 13.08 14.05
C VAL A 109 0.50 13.57 13.88
N ARG A 110 1.49 12.73 14.24
CA ARG A 110 2.92 13.05 14.04
C ARG A 110 3.26 13.19 12.56
N PHE A 111 2.78 12.30 11.71
CA PHE A 111 3.00 12.39 10.27
C PHE A 111 2.38 13.65 9.67
N ASN A 112 1.18 14.01 10.09
CA ASN A 112 0.50 15.23 9.66
C ASN A 112 1.25 16.49 10.08
N ALA A 113 1.81 16.52 11.30
CA ALA A 113 2.68 17.60 11.75
C ALA A 113 3.97 17.69 10.91
N MET A 114 4.56 16.55 10.54
CA MET A 114 5.72 16.52 9.65
C MET A 114 5.38 17.07 8.27
N LEU A 115 4.26 16.69 7.65
CA LEU A 115 3.86 17.20 6.34
C LEU A 115 3.83 18.74 6.28
N LYS A 116 3.38 19.41 7.35
CA LYS A 116 3.39 20.88 7.46
C LYS A 116 4.80 21.49 7.45
N ALA A 117 5.80 20.73 7.85
CA ALA A 117 7.21 21.14 7.89
C ALA A 117 7.95 20.91 6.55
N TYR A 118 7.33 20.26 5.56
CA TYR A 118 7.96 19.92 4.27
C TYR A 118 7.09 20.44 3.09
N PRO A 119 7.20 21.73 2.74
CA PRO A 119 6.41 22.34 1.68
C PRO A 119 6.57 21.70 0.30
N GLU A 120 7.70 21.06 0.04
CA GLU A 120 7.95 20.33 -1.21
C GLU A 120 7.05 19.10 -1.39
N LEU A 121 6.41 18.63 -0.31
CA LEU A 121 5.44 17.54 -0.32
C LEU A 121 3.99 18.04 -0.40
N HIS A 122 3.77 19.36 -0.43
CA HIS A 122 2.44 19.91 -0.67
C HIS A 122 1.95 19.54 -2.08
N GLY A 123 0.66 19.25 -2.21
CA GLY A 123 0.04 18.85 -3.48
C GLY A 123 0.14 17.35 -3.79
N ARG A 124 0.85 16.56 -2.99
CA ARG A 124 0.79 15.09 -3.08
C ARG A 124 -0.63 14.60 -2.76
N SER A 125 -1.05 13.52 -3.41
CA SER A 125 -2.37 12.93 -3.18
C SER A 125 -2.39 12.15 -1.87
N LEU A 126 -3.07 12.67 -0.86
CA LEU A 126 -3.20 12.02 0.43
C LEU A 126 -4.63 11.51 0.62
N ARG A 127 -4.78 10.21 0.82
CA ARG A 127 -6.06 9.60 1.19
C ARG A 127 -5.95 8.95 2.56
N LEU A 128 -6.91 9.24 3.42
CA LEU A 128 -7.01 8.64 4.74
C LEU A 128 -8.24 7.75 4.82
N ASN A 129 -8.03 6.45 4.91
CA ASN A 129 -9.07 5.49 5.15
C ASN A 129 -9.20 5.25 6.66
N VAL A 130 -10.38 5.45 7.24
CA VAL A 130 -10.61 5.33 8.69
C VAL A 130 -11.65 4.26 8.96
N PHE A 131 -11.26 3.18 9.63
CA PHE A 131 -12.19 2.12 10.01
C PHE A 131 -13.11 2.52 11.17
N ASP A 132 -14.29 1.91 11.19
CA ASP A 132 -15.29 2.09 12.24
C ASP A 132 -14.70 1.96 13.66
N GLY A 133 -15.11 2.86 14.55
CA GLY A 133 -14.68 2.90 15.94
C GLY A 133 -13.38 3.67 16.22
N ILE A 134 -12.66 4.11 15.19
CA ILE A 134 -11.47 4.96 15.34
C ILE A 134 -11.90 6.42 15.54
N LYS A 135 -11.44 7.03 16.63
CA LYS A 135 -11.68 8.44 16.96
C LYS A 135 -10.47 9.27 16.60
N LEU A 136 -10.65 10.21 15.67
CA LEU A 136 -9.65 11.21 15.34
C LEU A 136 -9.77 12.41 16.31
N PRO A 137 -8.67 13.11 16.64
CA PRO A 137 -8.75 14.35 17.41
C PRO A 137 -9.58 15.39 16.65
N GLU A 138 -10.45 16.12 17.36
CA GLU A 138 -11.37 17.10 16.76
C GLU A 138 -10.62 18.28 16.12
N ASP A 139 -9.46 18.62 16.65
CA ASP A 139 -8.58 19.70 16.21
C ASP A 139 -7.53 19.26 15.17
N LEU A 140 -7.53 17.97 14.77
CA LEU A 140 -6.62 17.48 13.75
C LEU A 140 -7.00 18.04 12.38
N ASP A 141 -6.19 18.97 11.89
CA ASP A 141 -6.30 19.51 10.54
C ASP A 141 -5.99 18.44 9.49
N LEU A 142 -7.04 17.92 8.86
CA LEU A 142 -6.99 16.97 7.77
C LEU A 142 -7.24 17.61 6.40
N GLY A 143 -7.13 18.94 6.27
CA GLY A 143 -7.35 19.64 5.00
C GLY A 143 -6.61 19.06 3.78
N PRO A 144 -5.33 18.61 3.92
CA PRO A 144 -4.62 17.94 2.83
C PRO A 144 -5.13 16.54 2.45
N TRP A 145 -5.95 15.92 3.30
CA TRP A 145 -6.36 14.53 3.17
C TRP A 145 -7.77 14.38 2.59
N GLN A 146 -7.90 13.51 1.59
CA GLN A 146 -9.19 12.94 1.23
C GLN A 146 -9.56 11.86 2.25
N VAL A 147 -10.38 12.20 3.23
CA VAL A 147 -10.83 11.26 4.27
C VAL A 147 -11.97 10.39 3.74
N LYS A 148 -11.88 9.07 3.97
CA LYS A 148 -12.89 8.09 3.59
C LYS A 148 -13.19 7.16 4.78
N PRO A 149 -14.44 7.09 5.25
CA PRO A 149 -14.85 6.09 6.23
C PRO A 149 -14.84 4.69 5.60
N MET A 150 -14.48 3.69 6.39
CA MET A 150 -14.33 2.31 5.97
C MET A 150 -15.01 1.37 6.96
N SER A 151 -15.64 0.33 6.42
CA SER A 151 -16.18 -0.79 7.19
C SER A 151 -15.53 -2.08 6.74
N TRP A 152 -15.44 -3.05 7.65
CA TRP A 152 -15.00 -4.39 7.29
C TRP A 152 -16.00 -5.03 6.34
N MET A 153 -15.50 -5.68 5.30
CA MET A 153 -16.31 -6.30 4.27
C MET A 153 -15.92 -7.77 4.15
N GLN A 154 -16.92 -8.66 4.19
CA GLN A 154 -16.70 -10.09 4.05
C GLN A 154 -16.36 -10.48 2.63
N ASP A 155 -17.15 -10.01 1.67
CA ASP A 155 -16.95 -10.28 0.25
C ASP A 155 -16.29 -9.08 -0.42
N CYS A 156 -15.00 -8.90 -0.15
CA CYS A 156 -14.23 -7.81 -0.72
C CYS A 156 -14.27 -7.88 -2.26
N PRO A 157 -14.81 -6.84 -2.95
CA PRO A 157 -14.98 -6.88 -4.39
C PRO A 157 -13.61 -6.97 -5.05
N LEU A 158 -13.36 -8.12 -5.66
CA LEU A 158 -12.06 -8.43 -6.26
C LEU A 158 -11.79 -7.41 -7.39
N PRO A 159 -10.58 -6.82 -7.47
CA PRO A 159 -10.16 -6.16 -8.69
C PRO A 159 -10.28 -7.15 -9.84
N ARG A 160 -10.82 -6.74 -11.00
CA ARG A 160 -10.80 -7.59 -12.20
C ARG A 160 -9.36 -8.05 -12.43
N GLN A 161 -9.13 -9.36 -12.55
CA GLN A 161 -7.81 -10.02 -12.49
C GLN A 161 -6.73 -9.37 -13.40
N ARG A 162 -7.14 -8.73 -14.51
CA ARG A 162 -6.23 -8.03 -15.43
C ARG A 162 -5.47 -6.83 -14.84
N ASN A 163 -5.87 -6.36 -13.65
CA ASN A 163 -5.33 -5.15 -13.04
C ASN A 163 -4.53 -5.42 -11.75
N PHE A 164 -4.33 -6.68 -11.36
CA PHE A 164 -3.60 -7.04 -10.14
C PHE A 164 -2.46 -8.01 -10.47
N HIS A 165 -1.23 -7.55 -10.25
CA HIS A 165 -0.02 -8.31 -10.53
C HIS A 165 0.81 -8.46 -9.25
N ALA A 166 1.70 -9.44 -9.24
CA ALA A 166 2.67 -9.65 -8.19
C ALA A 166 4.08 -9.28 -8.67
N LEU A 167 4.90 -8.74 -7.76
CA LEU A 167 6.34 -8.64 -7.98
C LEU A 167 6.94 -10.04 -8.00
N GLU A 168 7.92 -10.31 -8.85
CA GLU A 168 8.54 -11.63 -8.98
C GLU A 168 9.04 -12.20 -7.64
N SER A 169 9.74 -11.38 -6.85
CA SER A 169 10.24 -11.75 -5.52
C SER A 169 9.12 -12.09 -4.53
N SER A 170 7.95 -11.45 -4.66
CA SER A 170 6.79 -11.71 -3.79
C SER A 170 6.18 -13.11 -4.02
N VAL A 171 6.26 -13.62 -5.25
CA VAL A 171 5.80 -14.97 -5.60
C VAL A 171 6.82 -16.01 -5.14
N ALA A 172 8.12 -15.75 -5.38
CA ALA A 172 9.21 -16.65 -4.99
C ALA A 172 9.25 -16.88 -3.46
N ALA A 173 9.14 -15.82 -2.65
CA ALA A 173 9.15 -15.92 -1.19
C ALA A 173 8.02 -16.81 -0.63
N ARG A 174 6.88 -16.90 -1.33
CA ARG A 174 5.75 -17.75 -0.93
C ARG A 174 6.00 -19.22 -1.24
N ARG A 175 6.55 -19.55 -2.40
CA ARG A 175 6.85 -20.95 -2.79
C ARG A 175 7.80 -21.59 -1.78
N THR A 176 8.88 -20.91 -1.43
CA THR A 176 9.86 -21.40 -0.44
C THR A 176 9.26 -21.59 0.95
N ARG A 177 8.28 -20.76 1.34
CA ARG A 177 7.62 -20.86 2.66
C ARG A 177 6.59 -22.00 2.71
N VAL A 178 5.84 -22.22 1.64
CA VAL A 178 4.93 -23.37 1.50
C VAL A 178 5.72 -24.67 1.53
N GLU A 179 6.83 -24.76 0.78
CA GLU A 179 7.70 -25.94 0.76
C GLU A 179 8.31 -26.25 2.15
N ARG A 180 8.71 -25.23 2.92
CA ARG A 180 9.19 -25.43 4.30
C ARG A 180 8.08 -25.87 5.27
N ALA A 181 6.87 -25.35 5.10
CA ALA A 181 5.73 -25.74 5.91
C ALA A 181 5.28 -27.20 5.63
N THR A 182 5.40 -27.68 4.39
CA THR A 182 5.06 -29.08 4.05
C THR A 182 6.12 -30.10 4.47
N VAL A 183 7.37 -29.67 4.71
CA VAL A 183 8.44 -30.53 5.22
C VAL A 183 8.44 -30.62 6.76
N SER A 184 7.69 -29.75 7.44
CA SER A 184 7.62 -29.68 8.90
C SER A 184 6.30 -30.22 9.48
N ALA A 185 5.52 -30.96 8.68
CA ALA A 185 4.22 -31.54 9.03
C ALA A 185 4.27 -33.07 9.02
#